data_AF-A0A1I0MNB8-F1
#
_entry.id   AF-A0A1I0MNB8-F1
#
_cell.length_a   1.000
_cell.length_b   1.000
_cell.length_c   1.000
_cell.angle_alpha   90.00
_cell.angle_beta   90.00
_cell.angle_gamma   90.00
#
_symmetry.space_group_name_H-M   'P 1'
#
loop_
_entity.id
_entity.type
_entity.pdbx_description
1 polymer ?
#
loop_
_entity_poly.entity_id
_entity_poly.type
_entity_poly.pdbx_seq_one_letter_code
_entity_poly.pdbx_strand_id
1 'polypeptide(L)' 'MGKYDDIINLPHHVSKRHPQMSMWNRAAQFAPFSALTGYGDAIKASERENERSYEQADIDQEYLNQQDYNQDD' A
#
# COMPACT_ATOMS: atom_id res chain seq x y z
N MET A 1 -45.46 13.86 10.40
CA MET A 1 -44.72 12.92 11.27
C MET A 1 -44.44 11.66 10.46
N GLY A 2 -43.16 11.36 10.25
CA GLY A 2 -42.72 10.12 9.63
C GLY A 2 -42.96 8.92 10.55
N LYS A 3 -42.88 7.72 10.00
CA LYS A 3 -43.14 6.45 10.71
C LYS A 3 -42.18 6.14 11.87
N TYR A 4 -41.12 6.94 12.05
CA TYR A 4 -40.03 6.67 12.99
C TYR A 4 -39.60 7.92 13.80
N ASP A 5 -40.38 9.00 13.77
CA ASP A 5 -40.05 10.25 14.47
C ASP A 5 -39.99 10.07 16.00
N ASP A 6 -40.64 9.03 16.52
CA ASP A 6 -40.69 8.63 17.93
C ASP A 6 -39.44 7.88 18.40
N ILE A 7 -38.66 7.29 17.49
CA ILE A 7 -37.47 6.48 17.84
C ILE A 7 -36.14 7.15 17.51
N ILE A 8 -36.11 8.19 16.67
CA ILE A 8 -34.86 8.81 16.18
C ILE A 8 -34.02 9.48 17.29
N ASN A 9 -34.67 9.94 18.36
CA ASN A 9 -34.03 10.61 19.50
C ASN A 9 -33.88 9.72 20.74
N LEU A 10 -34.18 8.43 20.64
CA LEU A 10 -34.03 7.52 21.78
C LEU A 10 -32.54 7.30 22.08
N PRO A 11 -32.16 7.19 23.36
CA PRO A 11 -30.79 6.91 23.74
C PRO A 11 -30.36 5.55 23.17
N HIS A 12 -29.16 5.51 22.59
CA HIS A 12 -28.58 4.26 22.12
C HIS A 12 -28.24 3.36 23.31
N HIS A 13 -28.71 2.11 23.28
CA HIS A 13 -28.40 1.14 24.33
C HIS A 13 -26.91 0.77 24.29
N VAL A 14 -26.24 0.91 25.43
CA VAL A 14 -24.87 0.44 25.64
C VAL A 14 -24.89 -0.59 26.76
N SER A 15 -24.40 -1.79 26.46
CA SER A 15 -24.32 -2.87 27.44
C SER A 15 -23.34 -2.53 28.56
N LYS A 16 -23.80 -2.68 29.82
CA LYS A 16 -22.96 -2.51 31.02
C LYS A 16 -22.07 -3.73 31.30
N ARG A 17 -22.46 -4.90 30.80
CA ARG A 17 -21.78 -6.18 31.06
C ARG A 17 -20.80 -6.58 29.97
N HIS A 18 -21.14 -6.27 28.72
CA HIS A 18 -20.33 -6.60 27.54
C HIS A 18 -19.85 -5.30 26.92
N PRO A 19 -18.62 -4.85 27.25
CA PRO A 19 -18.09 -3.62 26.70
C PRO A 19 -17.99 -3.71 25.18
N GLN A 20 -18.17 -2.57 24.50
CA GLN A 20 -18.00 -2.53 23.05
C GLN A 20 -16.54 -2.78 22.66
N MET A 21 -16.37 -3.45 21.53
CA MET A 21 -15.06 -3.69 20.95
C MET A 21 -14.39 -2.36 20.54
N SER A 22 -13.10 -2.20 20.80
CA SER A 22 -12.32 -1.01 20.40
C SER A 22 -12.33 -0.82 18.89
N MET A 23 -12.13 0.42 18.41
CA MET A 23 -12.04 0.71 16.97
C MET A 23 -10.97 -0.13 16.27
N TRP A 24 -9.82 -0.32 16.92
CA TRP A 24 -8.72 -1.11 16.38
C TRP A 24 -9.08 -2.60 16.24
N ASN A 25 -9.67 -3.20 17.28
CA ASN A 25 -10.14 -4.59 17.22
C ASN A 25 -11.26 -4.78 16.17
N ARG A 26 -12.12 -3.76 15.97
CA ARG A 26 -13.10 -3.76 14.88
C ARG A 26 -12.43 -3.76 13.52
N ALA A 27 -11.39 -2.94 13.31
CA ALA A 27 -10.64 -2.87 12.06
C ALA A 27 -9.91 -4.19 11.74
N ALA A 28 -9.36 -4.85 12.77
CA ALA A 28 -8.64 -6.12 12.60
C ALA A 28 -9.51 -7.25 12.00
N GLN A 29 -10.83 -7.24 12.22
CA GLN A 29 -11.74 -8.21 11.60
C GLN A 29 -11.74 -8.14 10.06
N PHE A 30 -11.43 -6.98 9.51
CA PHE A 30 -11.37 -6.72 8.08
C PHE A 30 -9.94 -6.81 7.50
N ALA A 31 -8.94 -7.14 8.32
CA ALA A 31 -7.55 -7.28 7.88
C ALA A 31 -7.36 -8.28 6.71
N PRO A 32 -8.08 -9.41 6.63
CA PRO A 32 -7.98 -10.33 5.49
C PRO A 32 -8.34 -9.73 4.13
N PHE A 33 -9.08 -8.62 4.11
CA PHE A 33 -9.47 -7.89 2.89
C PHE A 33 -8.65 -6.61 2.72
N SER A 34 -7.48 -6.49 3.37
CA SER A 34 -6.63 -5.32 3.18
C SER A 34 -6.25 -5.22 1.69
N ALA A 35 -6.42 -4.04 1.10
CA ALA A 35 -6.12 -3.81 -0.32
C ALA A 35 -4.66 -4.11 -0.70
N LEU A 36 -3.79 -4.30 0.30
CA LEU A 36 -2.36 -4.54 0.15
C LEU A 36 -1.97 -6.01 0.29
N THR A 37 -2.89 -6.95 0.54
CA THR A 37 -2.56 -8.38 0.46
C THR A 37 -2.09 -8.72 -0.95
N GLY A 38 -0.82 -9.12 -1.09
CA GLY A 38 -0.18 -9.40 -2.40
C GLY A 38 0.57 -8.22 -3.02
N TYR A 39 0.49 -7.00 -2.48
CA TYR A 39 1.22 -5.83 -3.00
C TYR A 39 2.74 -5.93 -2.78
N GLY A 40 3.18 -6.75 -1.81
CA GLY A 40 4.60 -6.98 -1.55
C GLY A 40 5.37 -7.54 -2.75
N ASP A 41 4.73 -8.34 -3.60
CA ASP A 41 5.38 -8.89 -4.79
C ASP A 41 5.53 -7.84 -5.90
N ALA A 42 4.57 -6.91 -6.01
CA ALA A 42 4.67 -5.77 -6.91
C ALA A 42 5.81 -4.82 -6.53
N ILE A 43 5.99 -4.55 -5.23
CA ILE A 43 7.14 -3.77 -4.71
C ILE A 43 8.46 -4.46 -5.09
N LYS A 44 8.61 -5.75 -4.79
CA LYS A 44 9.83 -6.50 -5.12
C LYS A 44 10.10 -6.59 -6.63
N ALA A 45 9.05 -6.62 -7.46
CA ALA A 45 9.20 -6.59 -8.92
C ALA A 45 9.76 -5.24 -9.38
N SER A 46 9.21 -4.15 -8.85
CA SER A 46 9.67 -2.78 -9.13
C SER A 46 11.11 -2.57 -8.67
N GLU A 47 11.51 -3.08 -7.50
CA GLU A 47 12.89 -3.01 -7.02
C GLU A 47 13.87 -3.67 -8.00
N ARG A 48 13.57 -4.88 -8.48
CA ARG A 48 14.43 -5.60 -9.45
C ARG A 48 14.51 -4.94 -10.82
N GLU A 49 13.41 -4.34 -11.29
CA GLU A 49 13.41 -3.60 -12.54
C GLU A 49 14.26 -2.34 -12.44
N ASN A 50 14.17 -1.64 -11.31
CA ASN A 50 14.97 -0.46 -11.02
C ASN A 50 16.48 -0.81 -10.95
N GLU A 51 16.85 -1.88 -10.24
CA GLU A 51 18.23 -2.35 -10.14
C GLU A 51 18.84 -2.68 -11.51
N ARG A 52 18.11 -3.45 -12.34
CA ARG A 52 18.53 -3.72 -13.73
C ARG A 52 18.66 -2.47 -14.59
N SER A 53 17.82 -1.47 -14.36
CA SER A 53 17.87 -0.21 -15.11
C SER A 53 19.13 0.59 -14.77
N TYR A 54 19.55 0.61 -13.51
CA TYR A 54 20.81 1.22 -13.10
C TYR A 54 22.02 0.47 -13.65
N GLU A 55 22.04 -0.86 -13.56
CA GLU A 55 23.10 -1.69 -14.14
C GLU A 55 23.26 -1.42 -15.64
N GLN A 56 22.15 -1.36 -16.38
CA GLN A 56 22.18 -1.07 -17.81
C GLN A 56 22.68 0.35 -18.09
N ALA A 57 22.25 1.34 -17.31
CA ALA A 57 22.69 2.72 -17.47
C ALA A 57 24.22 2.85 -17.26
N ASP A 58 24.77 2.18 -16.24
CA ASP A 58 26.20 2.17 -15.97
C ASP A 58 26.99 1.53 -17.13
N ILE A 59 26.50 0.40 -17.64
CA ILE A 59 27.08 -0.30 -18.79
C ILE A 59 27.06 0.60 -20.03
N ASP A 60 25.93 1.24 -20.32
CA ASP A 60 25.78 2.12 -21.48
C ASP A 60 26.73 3.34 -21.39
N GLN A 61 26.89 3.91 -20.20
CA GLN A 61 27.86 4.99 -19.96
C GLN A 61 29.30 4.53 -20.21
N GLU A 62 29.66 3.33 -19.74
CA GLU A 62 31.00 2.79 -19.93
C GLU A 62 31.31 2.52 -21.42
N TYR A 63 30.34 2.01 -22.18
CA TYR A 63 30.47 1.85 -23.64
C TYR A 63 30.65 3.18 -24.39
N LEU A 64 29.86 4.20 -24.03
CA LEU A 64 29.97 5.53 -24.65
C LEU A 64 31.36 6.13 -24.39
N ASN A 65 31.82 6.08 -23.15
CA ASN A 65 33.15 6.56 -22.78
C ASN A 65 34.24 5.84 -23.60
N GLN A 66 34.15 4.52 -23.74
CA GLN A 66 35.12 3.76 -24.55
C GLN A 66 35.09 4.14 -26.04
N GLN A 67 33.93 4.42 -26.62
CA GLN A 67 33.85 4.84 -28.02
C GLN A 67 34.51 6.19 -28.27
N ASP A 68 34.34 7.14 -27.34
CA ASP A 68 34.95 8.46 -27.43
C ASP A 68 36.48 8.37 -27.34
N TYR A 69 37.03 7.55 -26.42
CA TYR A 69 38.48 7.35 -26.32
C TYR A 69 39.13 6.74 -27.58
N ASN A 70 38.39 5.92 -28.35
CA ASN A 70 38.92 5.26 -29.54
C ASN A 70 38.80 6.12 -30.82
N GLN A 71 38.21 7.32 -30.77
CA GLN A 71 38.09 8.23 -31.91
C GLN A 71 39.17 9.32 -31.94
N ASP A 72 39.91 9.49 -30.84
CA ASP A 72 40.94 10.52 -30.68
C ASP A 72 42.38 10.05 -31.04
N ASP A 73 42.54 8.82 -31.54
CA ASP A 73 43.78 8.20 -32.07
C ASP A 73 43.78 8.07 -33.61
#